data_AF-A0A6L3ACV0-F1
#
_entry.id   AF-A0A6L3ACV0-F1
#
_cell.length_a   1.000
_cell.length_b   1.000
_cell.length_c   1.000
_cell.angle_alpha   90.00
_cell.angle_beta   90.00
_cell.angle_gamma   90.00
#
_symmetry.space_group_name_H-M   'P 1'
#
loop_
_entity.id
_entity.type
_entity.pdbx_description
1 polymer ?
#
loop_
_entity_poly.entity_id
_entity_poly.type
_entity_poly.pdbx_seq_one_letter_code
_entity_poly.pdbx_strand_id
1 'polypeptide(L)'
;MFSVSTVAASDRGQLAGAMAATADTLDTGLRSSFAVVARSPGGAADGLLKVDGSQWPAAAGRAIIPGGEHRLEWAPGAPVGPALLRFTAELGSASVEASALQAEYFSRSRAYLVVDRAPQHVTVDGVETAVAVISNPDGGYTLRLPSGLHTVRIETAP
;
A
#
# COMPACT_ATOMS: atom_id res chain seq x y z
N MET A 1 13.06 14.41 21.72
CA MET A 1 14.25 13.62 22.08
C MET A 1 13.94 12.18 21.70
N PHE A 2 14.47 11.66 20.60
CA PHE A 2 14.25 10.26 20.20
C PHE A 2 15.50 9.46 20.55
N SER A 3 15.34 8.41 21.35
CA SER A 3 16.41 7.47 21.66
C SER A 3 16.67 6.60 20.42
N VAL A 4 17.88 6.64 19.89
CA VAL A 4 18.35 5.61 18.94
C VAL A 4 18.59 4.36 19.77
N SER A 5 17.59 3.48 19.82
CA SER A 5 17.74 2.17 20.41
C SER A 5 18.27 1.21 19.35
N THR A 6 19.45 0.64 19.58
CA THR A 6 20.00 -0.45 18.77
C THR A 6 19.36 -1.76 19.19
N VAL A 7 18.78 -2.51 18.25
CA VAL A 7 18.25 -3.84 18.52
C VAL A 7 19.42 -4.83 18.60
N ALA A 8 19.57 -5.53 19.74
CA ALA A 8 20.63 -6.51 19.92
C ALA A 8 20.43 -7.73 19.00
N ALA A 9 21.53 -8.42 18.66
CA ALA A 9 21.48 -9.56 17.76
C ALA A 9 20.52 -10.67 18.22
N SER A 10 20.41 -10.87 19.53
CA SER A 10 19.54 -11.85 20.20
C SER A 10 18.06 -11.45 20.17
N ASP A 11 17.76 -10.16 20.16
CA ASP A 11 16.38 -9.65 20.17
C ASP A 11 15.75 -9.66 18.77
N ARG A 12 16.57 -9.74 17.72
CA ARG A 12 16.09 -9.81 16.32
C ARG A 12 15.14 -10.98 16.08
N GLY A 13 15.35 -12.12 16.74
CA GLY A 13 14.46 -13.27 16.65
C GLY A 13 13.09 -13.04 17.30
N GLN A 14 13.00 -12.09 18.23
CA GLN A 14 11.76 -11.75 18.94
C GLN A 14 11.01 -10.60 18.27
N LEU A 15 11.65 -9.85 17.35
CA LEU A 15 11.02 -8.75 16.62
C LEU A 15 9.73 -9.19 15.91
N ALA A 16 9.76 -10.35 15.26
CA ALA A 16 8.57 -10.86 14.56
C ALA A 16 7.40 -11.09 15.54
N GLY A 17 7.67 -11.63 16.74
CA GLY A 17 6.66 -11.83 17.78
C GLY A 17 6.17 -10.51 18.40
N ALA A 18 7.08 -9.57 18.67
CA ALA A 18 6.73 -8.26 19.21
C ALA A 18 5.90 -7.42 18.22
N MET A 19 6.15 -7.54 16.92
CA MET A 19 5.36 -6.89 15.87
C MET A 19 4.07 -7.65 15.54
N ALA A 20 4.03 -8.96 15.73
CA ALA A 20 2.79 -9.73 15.60
C ALA A 20 1.75 -9.33 16.67
N ALA A 21 2.21 -8.94 17.86
CA ALA A 21 1.34 -8.49 18.96
C ALA A 21 0.70 -7.09 18.75
N THR A 22 1.03 -6.41 17.65
CA THR A 22 0.53 -5.05 17.34
C THR A 22 -0.47 -5.01 16.19
N ALA A 23 -0.81 -6.18 15.63
CA ALA A 23 -1.83 -6.33 14.62
C ALA A 23 -2.84 -7.42 15.04
N ASP A 24 -4.10 -7.04 15.23
CA ASP A 24 -5.20 -7.95 15.50
C ASP A 24 -5.93 -8.26 14.19
N THR A 25 -6.17 -9.53 13.90
CA THR A 25 -7.12 -9.94 12.86
C THR A 25 -8.51 -10.08 13.50
N LEU A 26 -9.50 -9.46 12.87
CA LEU A 26 -10.90 -9.52 13.26
C LEU A 26 -11.66 -10.39 12.24
N ASP A 27 -12.83 -10.91 12.59
CA ASP A 27 -13.66 -11.72 11.68
C ASP A 27 -13.93 -11.00 10.34
N THR A 28 -14.00 -9.67 10.37
CA THR A 28 -14.31 -8.84 9.20
C THR A 28 -13.18 -7.91 8.80
N GLY A 29 -11.97 -8.03 9.35
CA GLY A 29 -10.93 -7.04 9.08
C GLY A 29 -9.67 -7.15 9.91
N LEU A 30 -9.04 -6.01 10.17
CA LEU A 30 -7.81 -5.93 10.96
C LEU A 30 -7.74 -4.63 11.75
N ARG A 31 -6.93 -4.66 12.81
CA ARG A 31 -6.52 -3.48 13.56
C ARG A 31 -5.01 -3.49 13.73
N SER A 32 -4.33 -2.42 13.36
CA SER A 32 -2.87 -2.30 13.50
C SER A 32 -2.43 -0.87 13.77
N SER A 33 -1.35 -0.68 14.52
CA SER A 33 -0.76 0.66 14.71
C SER A 33 0.06 1.16 13.52
N PHE A 34 0.35 0.28 12.56
CA PHE A 34 1.14 0.57 11.37
C PHE A 34 0.54 -0.09 10.13
N ALA A 35 0.98 0.35 8.95
CA ALA A 35 0.53 -0.25 7.69
C ALA A 35 0.93 -1.73 7.61
N VAL A 36 -0.01 -2.57 7.16
CA VAL A 36 0.16 -4.02 7.06
C VAL A 36 -0.11 -4.51 5.64
N VAL A 37 0.48 -5.65 5.30
CA VAL A 37 0.13 -6.37 4.07
C VAL A 37 -0.93 -7.42 4.41
N ALA A 38 -2.18 -7.13 4.05
CA ALA A 38 -3.27 -8.09 4.17
C ALA A 38 -3.21 -9.12 3.03
N ARG A 39 -3.58 -10.36 3.34
CA ARG A 39 -3.70 -11.44 2.35
C ARG A 39 -5.11 -12.02 2.39
N SER A 40 -5.68 -12.29 1.22
CA SER A 40 -7.02 -12.87 1.11
C SER A 40 -7.02 -14.36 1.47
N PRO A 41 -8.13 -14.89 2.03
CA PRO A 41 -8.29 -16.34 2.25
C PRO A 41 -8.31 -17.16 0.97
N GLY A 42 -8.92 -16.65 -0.12
CA GLY A 42 -8.98 -17.30 -1.44
C GLY A 42 -7.73 -17.08 -2.30
N GLY A 43 -6.70 -16.42 -1.76
CA GLY A 43 -5.47 -16.11 -2.48
C GLY A 43 -5.72 -15.30 -3.75
N ALA A 44 -5.05 -15.66 -4.84
CA ALA A 44 -5.11 -14.91 -6.10
C ALA A 44 -6.50 -14.89 -6.77
N ALA A 45 -7.43 -15.78 -6.37
CA ALA A 45 -8.80 -15.74 -6.87
C ALA A 45 -9.58 -14.52 -6.36
N ASP A 46 -9.24 -14.02 -5.17
CA ASP A 46 -9.86 -12.85 -4.55
C ASP A 46 -9.13 -11.58 -5.01
N GLY A 47 -9.39 -11.15 -6.25
CA GLY A 47 -8.80 -9.93 -6.80
C GLY A 47 -9.57 -8.64 -6.44
N LEU A 48 -10.80 -8.75 -5.94
CA LEU A 48 -11.59 -7.60 -5.51
C LEU A 48 -11.45 -7.40 -4.00
N LEU A 49 -11.17 -6.18 -3.58
CA LEU A 49 -11.11 -5.77 -2.18
C LEU A 49 -11.83 -4.46 -1.99
N LYS A 50 -12.71 -4.41 -0.97
CA LYS A 50 -13.12 -3.15 -0.35
C LYS A 50 -12.51 -3.00 1.03
N VAL A 51 -12.07 -1.79 1.34
CA VAL A 51 -11.66 -1.37 2.68
C VAL A 51 -12.62 -0.30 3.14
N ASP A 52 -13.29 -0.53 4.26
CA ASP A 52 -14.31 0.38 4.81
C ASP A 52 -15.38 0.79 3.76
N GLY A 53 -15.76 -0.16 2.91
CA GLY A 53 -16.74 0.01 1.82
C GLY A 53 -16.20 0.60 0.52
N SER A 54 -14.95 1.07 0.48
CA SER A 54 -14.33 1.71 -0.70
C SER A 54 -13.46 0.73 -1.48
N GLN A 55 -13.48 0.81 -2.81
CA GLN A 55 -12.63 -0.05 -3.67
C GLN A 55 -11.15 0.21 -3.41
N TRP A 56 -10.38 -0.86 -3.28
CA TRP A 56 -8.98 -0.80 -2.86
C TRP A 56 -8.00 -1.37 -3.88
N PRO A 57 -6.81 -0.76 -4.06
CA PRO A 57 -5.81 -1.21 -5.04
C PRO A 57 -5.08 -2.48 -4.60
N ALA A 58 -5.74 -3.63 -4.74
CA ALA A 58 -5.22 -4.96 -4.43
C ALA A 58 -4.81 -5.74 -5.69
N ALA A 59 -3.84 -6.64 -5.56
CA ALA A 59 -3.48 -7.59 -6.61
C ALA A 59 -3.08 -8.95 -6.03
N ALA A 60 -3.44 -10.02 -6.75
CA ALA A 60 -3.10 -11.40 -6.40
C ALA A 60 -3.43 -11.76 -4.93
N GLY A 61 -4.60 -11.32 -4.45
CA GLY A 61 -5.04 -11.56 -3.07
C GLY A 61 -4.22 -10.84 -2.01
N ARG A 62 -3.58 -9.71 -2.35
CA ARG A 62 -2.73 -8.94 -1.46
C ARG A 62 -3.02 -7.44 -1.55
N ALA A 63 -2.98 -6.77 -0.42
CA ALA A 63 -3.16 -5.32 -0.34
C ALA A 63 -2.32 -4.71 0.79
N ILE A 64 -1.88 -3.47 0.61
CA ILE A 64 -1.33 -2.65 1.68
C ILE A 64 -2.48 -1.90 2.34
N ILE A 65 -2.66 -2.08 3.64
CA ILE A 65 -3.71 -1.44 4.46
C ILE A 65 -3.03 -0.46 5.41
N PRO A 66 -3.52 0.78 5.53
CA PRO A 66 -2.97 1.76 6.48
C PRO A 66 -3.11 1.29 7.93
N GLY A 67 -2.39 1.95 8.83
CA GLY A 67 -2.57 1.74 10.26
C GLY A 67 -3.94 2.28 10.69
N GLY A 68 -4.61 1.56 11.57
CA GLY A 68 -5.99 1.81 11.97
C GLY A 68 -6.75 0.52 12.17
N GLU A 69 -8.04 0.66 12.47
CA GLU A 69 -9.01 -0.43 12.43
C GLU A 69 -9.78 -0.33 11.11
N HIS A 70 -9.73 -1.40 10.32
CA HIS A 70 -10.27 -1.42 8.96
C HIS A 70 -11.06 -2.69 8.72
N ARG A 71 -12.24 -2.54 8.11
CA ARG A 71 -13.03 -3.65 7.62
C ARG A 71 -12.55 -4.04 6.22
N LEU A 72 -12.28 -5.33 6.01
CA LEU A 72 -11.82 -5.88 4.75
C LEU A 72 -12.89 -6.80 4.14
N GLU A 73 -13.28 -6.52 2.91
CA GLU A 73 -14.25 -7.33 2.16
C GLU A 73 -13.60 -7.82 0.87
N TRP A 74 -13.07 -9.04 0.92
CA TRP A 74 -12.52 -9.73 -0.25
C TRP A 74 -13.63 -10.42 -1.04
N ALA A 75 -13.51 -10.41 -2.37
CA ALA A 75 -14.39 -11.16 -3.24
C ALA A 75 -13.62 -11.72 -4.47
N PRO A 76 -14.08 -12.87 -5.02
CA PRO A 76 -13.54 -13.38 -6.27
C PRO A 76 -13.72 -12.41 -7.42
N GLY A 77 -12.71 -12.29 -8.29
CA GLY A 77 -12.78 -11.46 -9.48
C GLY A 77 -11.43 -10.89 -9.91
N ALA A 78 -11.43 -10.17 -11.04
CA ALA A 78 -10.26 -9.43 -11.48
C ALA A 78 -10.13 -8.10 -10.70
N PRO A 79 -8.89 -7.62 -10.43
CA PRO A 79 -8.69 -6.30 -9.83
C PRO A 79 -9.38 -5.19 -10.62
N VAL A 80 -9.97 -4.23 -9.90
CA VAL A 80 -10.72 -3.10 -10.49
C VAL A 80 -9.82 -2.24 -11.38
N GLY A 81 -8.57 -2.04 -10.99
CA GLY A 81 -7.64 -1.13 -11.67
C GLY A 81 -6.19 -1.43 -11.30
N PRO A 82 -5.29 -0.44 -11.40
CA PRO A 82 -3.91 -0.59 -10.96
C PRO A 82 -3.82 -0.90 -9.45
N ALA A 83 -2.88 -1.75 -9.08
CA ALA A 83 -2.67 -2.21 -7.71
C ALA A 83 -1.42 -1.57 -7.07
N LEU A 84 -1.49 -1.36 -5.75
CA LEU A 84 -0.35 -0.90 -4.95
C LEU A 84 0.44 -2.12 -4.45
N LEU A 85 1.60 -2.37 -5.06
CA LEU A 85 2.41 -3.54 -4.77
C LEU A 85 3.34 -3.34 -3.57
N ARG A 86 3.98 -2.17 -3.47
CA ARG A 86 4.94 -1.81 -2.42
C ARG A 86 4.91 -0.31 -2.16
N PHE A 87 5.19 0.08 -0.92
CA PHE A 87 5.29 1.47 -0.55
C PHE A 87 6.29 1.69 0.59
N THR A 88 7.14 2.72 0.50
CA THR A 88 8.13 3.06 1.54
C THR A 88 7.77 4.34 2.31
N ALA A 89 6.47 4.61 2.46
CA ALA A 89 5.92 5.72 3.22
C ALA A 89 4.76 5.26 4.10
N GLU A 90 4.35 6.10 5.04
CA GLU A 90 3.14 5.88 5.82
C GLU A 90 1.93 6.13 4.90
N LEU A 91 1.17 5.08 4.62
CA LEU A 91 -0.07 5.16 3.87
C LEU A 91 -1.16 5.71 4.80
N GLY A 92 -1.85 6.77 4.37
CA GLY A 92 -3.03 7.30 5.06
C GLY A 92 -4.32 6.72 4.50
N SER A 93 -4.49 6.79 3.19
CA SER A 93 -5.65 6.26 2.47
C SER A 93 -5.27 5.85 1.05
N ALA A 94 -6.08 4.98 0.43
CA ALA A 94 -5.96 4.66 -0.98
C ALA A 94 -7.33 4.39 -1.60
N SER A 95 -7.42 4.55 -2.91
CA SER A 95 -8.60 4.16 -3.68
C SER A 95 -8.20 3.76 -5.10
N VAL A 96 -9.06 3.01 -5.77
CA VAL A 96 -8.83 2.57 -7.14
C VAL A 96 -10.09 2.72 -8.00
N GLU A 97 -9.87 3.18 -9.21
CA GLU A 97 -10.81 3.24 -10.33
C GLU A 97 -10.24 2.39 -11.49
N ALA A 98 -11.01 2.19 -12.57
CA ALA A 98 -10.62 1.31 -13.68
C ALA A 98 -9.20 1.56 -14.24
N SER A 99 -8.80 2.83 -14.33
CA SER A 99 -7.52 3.27 -14.89
C SER A 99 -6.73 4.20 -13.97
N ALA A 100 -7.07 4.27 -12.68
CA ALA A 100 -6.41 5.18 -11.76
C ALA A 100 -6.30 4.62 -10.35
N LEU A 101 -5.18 4.92 -9.70
CA LEU A 101 -4.95 4.71 -8.27
C LEU A 101 -4.70 6.06 -7.60
N GLN A 102 -5.34 6.30 -6.47
CA GLN A 102 -5.03 7.44 -5.62
C GLN A 102 -4.53 6.94 -4.26
N ALA A 103 -3.52 7.62 -3.70
CA ALA A 103 -2.99 7.33 -2.38
C ALA A 103 -2.61 8.61 -1.65
N GLU A 104 -3.04 8.75 -0.41
CA GLU A 104 -2.56 9.75 0.52
C GLU A 104 -1.42 9.16 1.35
N TYR A 105 -0.34 9.91 1.54
CA TYR A 105 0.81 9.42 2.27
C TYR A 105 1.55 10.51 3.03
N PHE A 106 2.25 10.08 4.08
CA PHE A 106 3.28 10.86 4.75
C PHE A 106 4.63 10.17 4.64
N SER A 107 5.67 10.94 4.31
CA SER A 107 7.03 10.44 4.30
C SER A 107 8.04 11.48 4.79
N ARG A 108 8.92 11.08 5.72
CA ARG A 108 10.01 11.93 6.21
C ARG A 108 11.13 12.11 5.19
N SER A 109 11.22 11.21 4.21
CA SER A 109 12.19 11.23 3.13
C SER A 109 11.49 11.00 1.79
N ARG A 110 12.23 10.93 0.68
CA ARG A 110 11.62 10.50 -0.60
C ARG A 110 10.93 9.15 -0.43
N ALA A 111 9.72 9.07 -0.96
CA ALA A 111 8.91 7.85 -0.95
C ALA A 111 9.05 7.11 -2.27
N TYR A 112 8.94 5.79 -2.22
CA TYR A 112 8.94 4.91 -3.38
C TYR A 112 7.66 4.10 -3.38
N LEU A 113 6.91 4.20 -4.47
CA LEU A 113 5.64 3.51 -4.68
C LEU A 113 5.79 2.58 -5.88
N VAL A 114 5.35 1.33 -5.75
CA VAL A 114 5.38 0.36 -6.86
C VAL A 114 3.96 -0.01 -7.25
N VAL A 115 3.62 0.20 -8.53
CA VAL A 115 2.35 -0.23 -9.13
C VAL A 115 2.54 -1.36 -10.12
N ASP A 116 1.50 -2.14 -10.39
CA ASP A 116 1.54 -3.27 -11.33
C ASP A 116 1.39 -2.88 -12.81
N ARG A 117 0.77 -1.72 -13.09
CA ARG A 117 0.55 -1.20 -14.45
C ARG A 117 1.43 0.02 -14.74
N ALA A 118 1.73 0.23 -16.01
CA ALA A 118 2.57 1.35 -16.46
C ALA A 118 1.86 2.70 -16.19
N PRO A 119 2.46 3.60 -15.39
CA PRO A 119 1.97 4.97 -15.22
C PRO A 119 2.01 5.74 -16.55
N GLN A 120 0.92 6.43 -16.88
CA GLN A 120 0.81 7.36 -18.01
C GLN A 120 0.85 8.81 -17.53
N HIS A 121 0.07 9.11 -16.49
CA HIS A 121 0.04 10.43 -15.84
C HIS A 121 0.19 10.28 -14.34
N VAL A 122 0.94 11.21 -13.74
CA VAL A 122 1.13 11.24 -12.29
C VAL A 122 0.94 12.66 -11.81
N THR A 123 -0.06 12.84 -10.95
CA THR A 123 -0.28 14.11 -10.25
C THR A 123 0.08 13.95 -8.78
N VAL A 124 0.72 14.97 -8.23
CA VAL A 124 0.97 15.11 -6.79
C VAL A 124 0.28 16.38 -6.34
N ASP A 125 -0.63 16.26 -5.38
CA ASP A 125 -1.51 17.33 -4.90
C ASP A 125 -2.28 18.03 -6.05
N GLY A 126 -2.70 17.24 -7.05
CA GLY A 126 -3.40 17.72 -8.24
C GLY A 126 -2.52 18.38 -9.29
N VAL A 127 -1.20 18.46 -9.09
CA VAL A 127 -0.26 19.05 -10.05
C VAL A 127 0.44 17.95 -10.84
N GLU A 128 0.35 18.02 -12.17
CA GLU A 128 1.08 17.11 -13.07
C GLU A 128 2.57 17.18 -12.77
N THR A 129 3.14 16.02 -12.39
CA THR A 129 4.50 15.93 -11.89
C THR A 129 5.27 14.91 -12.70
N ALA A 130 6.40 15.34 -13.27
CA ALA A 130 7.35 14.44 -13.90
C ALA A 130 8.00 13.55 -12.83
N VAL A 131 7.44 12.37 -12.61
CA VAL A 131 7.99 11.36 -11.71
C VAL A 131 8.88 10.40 -12.51
N ALA A 132 10.07 10.13 -12.00
CA ALA A 132 10.93 9.09 -12.56
C ALA A 132 10.23 7.72 -12.40
N VAL A 133 9.86 7.11 -13.53
CA VAL A 133 9.30 5.76 -13.61
C VAL A 133 10.42 4.78 -13.92
N ILE A 134 10.60 3.77 -13.08
CA ILE A 134 11.62 2.73 -13.26
C ILE A 134 10.92 1.36 -13.29
N SER A 135 11.02 0.65 -14.41
CA SER A 135 10.54 -0.73 -14.51
C SER A 135 11.34 -1.62 -13.56
N ASN A 136 10.65 -2.43 -12.76
CA ASN A 136 11.27 -3.29 -11.77
C ASN A 136 11.50 -4.70 -12.36
N PRO A 137 12.71 -5.30 -12.24
CA PRO A 137 12.96 -6.67 -12.67
C PRO A 137 12.00 -7.72 -12.08
N ASP A 138 11.52 -7.48 -10.86
CA ASP A 138 10.59 -8.35 -10.14
C ASP A 138 9.11 -8.08 -10.49
N GLY A 139 8.85 -7.21 -11.48
CA GLY A 139 7.53 -6.80 -11.92
C GLY A 139 7.06 -5.45 -11.35
N GLY A 140 6.26 -4.74 -12.14
CA GLY A 140 5.70 -3.43 -11.81
C GLY A 140 6.62 -2.24 -12.13
N TYR A 141 6.15 -1.05 -11.75
CA TYR A 141 6.75 0.23 -12.05
C TYR A 141 6.95 1.04 -10.77
N THR A 142 8.19 1.44 -10.51
CA THR A 142 8.56 2.22 -9.33
C THR A 142 8.48 3.70 -9.64
N LEU A 143 7.74 4.42 -8.81
CA LEU A 143 7.59 5.87 -8.80
C LEU A 143 8.35 6.46 -7.62
N ARG A 144 9.16 7.49 -7.87
CA ARG A 144 9.85 8.24 -6.81
C ARG A 144 9.11 9.53 -6.47
N LEU A 145 8.47 9.54 -5.31
CA LEU A 145 7.59 10.60 -4.84
C LEU A 145 8.31 11.58 -3.87
N PRO A 146 7.81 12.82 -3.72
CA PRO A 146 8.36 13.78 -2.77
C PRO A 146 8.23 13.32 -1.31
N SER A 147 8.98 13.97 -0.42
CA SER A 147 8.83 13.85 1.03
C SER A 147 7.80 14.86 1.53
N GLY A 148 7.03 14.50 2.54
CA GLY A 148 5.97 15.34 3.09
C GLY A 148 4.66 14.57 3.18
N LEU A 149 3.59 15.30 3.51
CA LEU A 149 2.22 14.84 3.38
C LEU A 149 1.72 15.21 1.99
N HIS A 150 1.32 14.24 1.19
CA HIS A 150 0.87 14.46 -0.18
C HIS A 150 -0.22 13.46 -0.58
N THR A 151 -1.01 13.86 -1.56
CA THR A 151 -1.89 12.95 -2.31
C THR A 151 -1.30 12.72 -3.69
N VAL A 152 -1.05 11.45 -4.04
CA VAL A 152 -0.64 11.07 -5.39
C VAL A 152 -1.81 10.42 -6.12
N ARG A 153 -2.03 10.78 -7.38
CA ARG A 153 -2.89 10.06 -8.30
C ARG A 153 -2.08 9.59 -9.50
N ILE A 154 -2.24 8.31 -9.82
CA ILE A 154 -1.51 7.60 -10.86
C ILE A 154 -2.53 7.07 -11.84
N GLU A 155 -2.49 7.57 -13.07
CA GLU A 155 -3.32 7.08 -14.15
C GLU A 155 -2.51 6.10 -15.00
N THR A 156 -3.12 4.98 -15.36
CA THR A 156 -2.47 3.91 -16.11
C THR A 156 -3.26 3.59 -17.36
N ALA A 157 -2.64 2.83 -18.27
CA ALA A 157 -3.40 2.22 -19.34
C ALA A 157 -4.55 1.35 -18.77
N PRO A 158 -5.71 1.29 -19.46
CA PRO A 158 -6.81 0.40 -19.09
C PRO A 158 -6.39 -1.07 -19.09
#